data_AF-A0A6N2MQ58-F1
#
_entry.id   AF-A0A6N2MQ58-F1
#
_cell.length_a   1.000
_cell.length_b   1.000
_cell.length_c   1.000
_cell.angle_alpha   90.00
_cell.angle_beta   90.00
_cell.angle_gamma   90.00
#
_symmetry.space_group_name_H-M   'P 1'
#
loop_
_entity.id
_entity.type
_entity.pdbx_description
1 polymer ?
#
loop_
_entity_poly.entity_id
_entity_poly.type
_entity_poly.pdbx_seq_one_letter_code
_entity_poly.pdbx_strand_id
1 'polypeptide(L)'
;MAHVVRSQQAVQEKLRKQLAIAVRSVQWSYAIFWSLSARQQGVLEWGDGYYNGDIKTRKVQATELKADKIGLQRSEQLQELYKSLLGGDAGQQAKRSSPALSPEDLSDEEWYYLVCMSFVFNPGEGLPGRALANKQTIWLCNAQYADSKVFSRSLLAKTVVCFPYLEGVIELGVTELVTEDPSLIQHIKASLLDFSKPVCSEKSSSSAHNGDDDKRPNVYQDQP
;
A
#
# COMPACT_ATOMS: atom_id res chain seq x y z
N MET A 1 -20.66 9.28 -15.84
CA MET A 1 -19.27 9.65 -15.48
C MET A 1 -19.01 9.54 -13.97
N ALA A 2 -19.82 10.14 -13.08
CA ALA A 2 -19.61 10.08 -11.63
C ALA A 2 -19.55 8.66 -11.01
N HIS A 3 -20.36 7.70 -11.51
CA HIS A 3 -20.38 6.33 -11.00
C HIS A 3 -19.08 5.56 -11.32
N VAL A 4 -18.49 5.76 -12.50
CA VAL A 4 -17.24 5.11 -12.94
C VAL A 4 -16.03 5.64 -12.16
N VAL A 5 -15.99 6.97 -11.95
CA VAL A 5 -14.95 7.62 -11.15
C VAL A 5 -14.98 7.11 -9.70
N ARG A 6 -16.18 7.00 -9.12
CA ARG A 6 -16.35 6.49 -7.75
C ARG A 6 -15.94 5.01 -7.60
N SER A 7 -16.22 4.18 -8.60
CA SER A 7 -15.76 2.78 -8.59
C SER A 7 -14.25 2.66 -8.74
N GLN A 8 -13.62 3.49 -9.56
CA GLN A 8 -12.16 3.42 -9.77
C GLN A 8 -11.40 3.88 -8.52
N GLN A 9 -11.90 4.93 -7.85
CA GLN A 9 -11.33 5.40 -6.59
C GLN A 9 -11.42 4.35 -5.47
N ALA A 10 -12.53 3.59 -5.39
CA ALA A 10 -12.68 2.51 -4.42
C ALA A 10 -11.72 1.33 -4.69
N VAL A 11 -11.47 1.00 -5.96
CA VAL A 11 -10.49 -0.04 -6.35
C VAL A 11 -9.07 0.38 -5.98
N GLN A 12 -8.70 1.64 -6.27
CA GLN A 12 -7.39 2.20 -5.88
C GLN A 12 -7.22 2.21 -4.35
N GLU A 13 -8.22 2.68 -3.61
CA GLU A 13 -8.17 2.68 -2.14
C GLU A 13 -8.00 1.26 -1.57
N LYS A 14 -8.69 0.27 -2.16
CA LYS A 14 -8.53 -1.14 -1.77
C LYS A 14 -7.11 -1.64 -2.04
N LEU A 15 -6.57 -1.37 -3.23
CA LEU A 15 -5.22 -1.79 -3.61
C LEU A 15 -4.18 -1.16 -2.68
N ARG A 16 -4.28 0.14 -2.40
CA ARG A 16 -3.39 0.83 -1.47
C ARG A 16 -3.39 0.20 -0.08
N LYS A 17 -4.56 -0.19 0.43
CA LYS A 17 -4.67 -0.92 1.71
C LYS A 17 -4.01 -2.31 1.65
N GLN A 18 -4.15 -3.04 0.54
CA GLN A 18 -3.43 -4.31 0.33
C GLN A 18 -1.92 -4.12 0.34
N LEU A 19 -1.42 -3.11 -0.37
CA LEU A 19 0.00 -2.75 -0.38
C LEU A 19 0.48 -2.38 1.04
N ALA A 20 -0.33 -1.62 1.80
CA ALA A 20 -0.01 -1.25 3.16
C ALA A 20 0.19 -2.46 4.09
N ILE A 21 -0.68 -3.47 3.98
CA ILE A 21 -0.58 -4.70 4.76
C ILE A 21 0.70 -5.44 4.40
N ALA A 22 0.94 -5.66 3.11
CA ALA A 22 2.09 -6.43 2.63
C ALA A 22 3.42 -5.75 2.99
N VAL A 23 3.52 -4.43 2.86
CA VAL A 23 4.75 -3.68 3.20
C VAL A 23 5.02 -3.73 4.69
N ARG A 24 3.98 -3.55 5.52
CA ARG A 24 4.14 -3.52 6.97
C ARG A 24 4.42 -4.89 7.56
N SER A 25 3.84 -5.96 7.00
CA SER A 25 4.07 -7.32 7.51
C SER A 25 5.53 -7.74 7.39
N VAL A 26 6.28 -7.12 6.47
CA VAL A 26 7.72 -7.31 6.27
C VAL A 26 8.56 -6.11 6.72
N GLN A 27 7.92 -5.05 7.21
CA GLN A 27 8.54 -3.78 7.64
C GLN A 27 9.39 -3.10 6.55
N TRP A 28 8.97 -3.17 5.29
CA TRP A 28 9.71 -2.54 4.18
C TRP A 28 9.34 -1.07 4.00
N SER A 29 10.12 -0.34 3.20
CA SER A 29 9.98 1.12 3.09
C SER A 29 8.83 1.54 2.16
N TYR A 30 8.55 0.78 1.11
CA TYR A 30 7.45 1.11 0.19
C TYR A 30 6.99 -0.09 -0.64
N ALA A 31 5.81 0.07 -1.25
CA ALA A 31 5.38 -0.73 -2.40
C ALA A 31 4.77 0.14 -3.49
N ILE A 32 4.93 -0.30 -4.74
CA ILE A 32 4.37 0.32 -5.94
C ILE A 32 3.67 -0.76 -6.76
N PHE A 33 2.47 -0.45 -7.23
CA PHE A 33 1.83 -1.21 -8.28
C PHE A 33 2.03 -0.51 -9.62
N TRP A 34 2.77 -1.17 -10.51
CA TRP A 34 2.93 -0.79 -11.90
C TRP A 34 1.81 -1.44 -12.71
N SER A 35 0.90 -0.63 -13.26
CA SER A 35 -0.24 -1.11 -14.05
C SER A 35 0.11 -1.12 -15.53
N LEU A 36 -0.45 -2.06 -16.30
CA LEU A 36 -0.47 -1.95 -17.75
C LEU A 36 -1.17 -0.65 -18.17
N SER A 37 -0.54 0.10 -19.07
CA SER A 37 -1.07 1.34 -19.63
C SER A 37 -2.23 1.03 -20.58
N ALA A 38 -3.32 1.78 -20.44
CA ALA A 38 -4.44 1.72 -21.38
C ALA A 38 -4.11 2.35 -22.74
N ARG A 39 -3.05 3.18 -22.80
CA ARG A 39 -2.69 3.95 -24.00
C ARG A 39 -1.60 3.30 -24.84
N GLN A 40 -0.73 2.50 -24.22
CA GLN A 40 0.41 1.88 -24.87
C GLN A 40 0.50 0.41 -24.46
N GLN A 41 0.38 -0.48 -25.44
CA GLN A 41 0.32 -1.91 -25.19
C GLN A 41 1.62 -2.42 -24.55
N GLY A 42 1.49 -3.09 -23.41
CA GLY A 42 2.61 -3.70 -22.69
C GLY A 42 3.49 -2.72 -21.90
N VAL A 43 3.26 -1.41 -21.99
CA VAL A 43 3.97 -0.41 -21.19
C VAL A 43 3.39 -0.40 -19.78
N LEU A 44 4.27 -0.39 -18.79
CA LEU A 44 3.92 -0.23 -17.38
C LEU A 44 4.02 1.23 -16.95
N GLU A 45 2.99 1.71 -16.25
CA GLU A 45 2.93 3.05 -15.66
C GLU A 45 2.52 2.98 -14.19
N TRP A 46 2.68 4.09 -13.45
CA TRP A 46 2.25 4.17 -12.06
C TRP A 46 0.74 3.89 -11.92
N GLY A 47 0.38 2.85 -11.16
CA GLY A 47 -1.00 2.54 -10.80
C GLY A 47 -1.40 3.09 -9.44
N ASP A 48 -0.72 2.62 -8.39
CA ASP A 48 -0.88 3.07 -7.00
C ASP A 48 0.35 2.70 -6.17
N GLY A 49 0.40 3.10 -4.90
CA GLY A 49 1.51 2.75 -4.02
C GLY A 49 1.24 3.02 -2.54
N TYR A 50 2.11 2.48 -1.69
CA TYR A 50 2.13 2.75 -0.26
C TYR A 50 3.56 3.06 0.20
N TYR A 51 3.70 4.14 0.98
CA TYR A 51 4.94 4.57 1.61
C TYR A 51 4.92 4.31 3.11
N ASN A 52 5.96 3.65 3.60
CA ASN A 52 6.19 3.26 5.00
C ASN A 52 7.54 3.75 5.55
N GLY A 53 8.39 4.35 4.71
CA GLY A 53 9.71 4.86 5.08
C GLY A 53 9.68 5.99 6.12
N ASP A 54 10.84 6.55 6.42
CA ASP A 54 10.99 7.56 7.46
C ASP A 54 10.27 8.86 7.10
N ILE A 55 9.29 9.20 7.93
CA ILE A 55 8.56 10.46 7.83
C ILE A 55 9.20 11.43 8.83
N LYS A 56 9.67 12.60 8.39
CA LYS A 56 10.38 13.57 9.26
C LYS A 56 9.62 13.93 10.56
N THR A 57 8.30 13.81 10.57
CA THR A 57 7.44 14.09 11.73
C THR A 57 7.20 12.87 12.65
N ARG A 58 7.74 11.68 12.33
CA ARG A 58 7.58 10.41 13.06
C ARG A 58 8.46 10.29 14.31
N LYS A 59 8.81 11.40 14.98
CA LYS A 59 9.43 11.29 16.31
C LYS A 59 8.31 11.00 17.32
N VAL A 60 8.32 9.75 17.83
CA VAL A 60 7.68 9.25 19.06
C VAL A 60 6.37 8.43 18.87
N GLN A 61 6.50 7.10 19.09
CA GLN A 61 5.51 6.11 19.55
C GLN A 61 4.08 6.20 18.96
N ALA A 62 3.87 5.62 17.78
CA ALA A 62 2.53 5.33 17.26
C ALA A 62 2.20 3.83 17.41
N THR A 63 1.05 3.50 18.00
CA THR A 63 0.47 2.14 17.97
C THR A 63 0.27 1.69 16.52
N GLU A 64 0.35 0.39 16.21
CA GLU A 64 0.21 -0.14 14.83
C GLU A 64 -1.00 0.43 14.07
N LEU A 65 -2.21 0.43 14.66
CA LEU A 65 -3.41 0.99 14.02
C LEU A 65 -3.32 2.50 13.69
N LYS A 66 -2.48 3.25 14.41
CA LYS A 66 -2.19 4.66 14.10
C LYS A 66 -1.15 4.77 12.99
N ALA A 67 -0.16 3.88 12.96
CA ALA A 67 0.83 3.83 11.89
C ALA A 67 0.19 3.58 10.51
N ASP A 68 -0.85 2.74 10.46
CA ASP A 68 -1.60 2.44 9.22
C ASP A 68 -2.20 3.69 8.61
N LYS A 69 -2.94 4.44 9.44
CA LYS A 69 -3.58 5.68 9.02
C LYS A 69 -2.56 6.73 8.61
N ILE A 70 -1.44 6.81 9.34
CA ILE A 70 -0.35 7.76 9.04
C ILE A 70 0.31 7.43 7.69
N GLY A 71 0.71 6.17 7.46
CA GLY A 71 1.35 5.77 6.20
C GLY A 71 0.42 5.92 5.00
N LEU A 72 -0.87 5.58 5.16
CA LEU A 72 -1.88 5.77 4.12
C LEU A 72 -2.05 7.26 3.78
N GLN A 73 -2.22 8.09 4.82
CA GLN A 73 -2.34 9.54 4.65
C GLN A 73 -1.08 10.14 4.01
N ARG A 74 0.12 9.70 4.40
CA ARG A 74 1.37 10.20 3.82
C ARG A 74 1.49 9.80 2.35
N SER A 75 1.12 8.57 2.01
CA SER A 75 1.09 8.09 0.62
C SER A 75 0.15 8.93 -0.24
N GLU A 76 -1.01 9.30 0.29
CA GLU A 76 -1.97 10.20 -0.36
C GLU A 76 -1.41 11.60 -0.56
N GLN A 77 -0.77 12.19 0.48
CA GLN A 77 -0.15 13.50 0.37
C GLN A 77 0.97 13.53 -0.68
N LEU A 78 1.80 12.49 -0.76
CA LEU A 78 2.85 12.38 -1.77
C LEU A 78 2.25 12.27 -3.17
N GLN A 79 1.17 11.50 -3.34
CA GLN A 79 0.47 11.37 -4.61
C GLN A 79 -0.20 12.68 -5.04
N GLU A 80 -0.81 13.41 -4.11
CA GLU A 80 -1.41 14.72 -4.37
C GLU A 80 -0.36 15.75 -4.75
N LEU A 81 0.78 15.78 -4.06
CA LEU A 81 1.90 16.65 -4.39
C LEU A 81 2.43 16.35 -5.80
N TYR A 82 2.65 15.08 -6.15
CA TYR A 82 3.06 14.69 -7.50
C TYR A 82 2.07 15.19 -8.57
N LYS A 83 0.75 15.01 -8.36
CA LYS A 83 -0.28 15.53 -9.27
C LYS A 83 -0.24 17.06 -9.39
N SER A 84 0.01 17.76 -8.28
CA SER A 84 0.14 19.22 -8.27
C SER A 84 1.35 19.69 -9.07
N LEU A 85 2.48 18.98 -8.99
CA LEU A 85 3.69 19.27 -9.76
C LEU A 85 3.48 19.07 -11.27
N LEU A 86 2.72 18.03 -11.67
CA LEU A 86 2.35 17.81 -13.07
C LEU A 86 1.35 18.85 -13.60
N GLY A 87 0.44 19.30 -12.74
CA GLY A 87 -0.72 20.12 -13.10
C GLY A 87 -0.46 21.62 -13.23
N GLY A 88 0.77 22.09 -12.99
CA GLY A 88 1.17 23.50 -13.15
C GLY A 88 0.18 24.50 -12.56
N ASP A 89 0.18 24.64 -11.22
CA ASP A 89 -0.59 25.64 -10.44
C ASP A 89 -2.00 25.98 -11.00
N ALA A 90 -2.80 24.96 -11.33
CA ALA A 90 -4.21 25.16 -11.61
C ALA A 90 -4.96 25.25 -10.27
N GLY A 91 -5.04 26.47 -9.75
CA GLY A 91 -5.74 26.84 -8.52
C GLY A 91 -7.10 26.15 -8.38
N GLN A 92 -7.13 25.09 -7.58
CA GLN A 92 -8.34 24.55 -6.97
C GLN A 92 -8.00 24.22 -5.52
N GLN A 93 -8.09 25.25 -4.68
CA GLN A 93 -8.38 25.09 -3.26
C GLN A 93 -9.79 24.50 -3.11
N ALA A 94 -9.98 23.25 -3.52
CA ALA A 94 -11.12 22.48 -3.08
C ALA A 94 -10.78 21.95 -1.68
N LYS A 95 -11.32 22.60 -0.64
CA LYS A 95 -11.44 22.13 0.75
C LYS A 95 -10.40 21.07 1.15
N ARG A 96 -9.22 21.45 1.62
CA ARG A 96 -8.29 20.48 2.22
C ARG A 96 -8.16 20.70 3.72
N SER A 97 -8.45 19.63 4.45
CA SER A 97 -8.40 19.49 5.91
C SER A 97 -6.97 19.28 6.45
N SER A 98 -5.97 19.24 5.57
CA SER A 98 -4.56 18.97 5.89
C SER A 98 -3.65 20.02 5.24
N PRO A 99 -2.60 20.50 5.93
CA PRO A 99 -1.63 21.40 5.34
C PRO A 99 -1.00 20.74 4.11
N ALA A 100 -0.89 21.51 3.02
CA ALA A 100 -0.28 21.04 1.79
C ALA A 100 1.20 20.72 2.04
N LEU A 101 1.62 19.51 1.67
CA LEU A 101 2.99 19.05 1.78
C LEU A 101 3.81 19.78 0.69
N SER A 102 4.87 20.49 1.07
CA SER A 102 5.74 21.18 0.11
C SER A 102 6.90 20.28 -0.36
N PRO A 103 7.42 20.46 -1.59
CA PRO A 103 8.61 19.76 -2.06
C PRO A 103 9.81 19.86 -1.10
N GLU A 104 9.99 21.02 -0.47
CA GLU A 104 11.11 21.34 0.41
C GLU A 104 11.04 20.61 1.76
N ASP A 105 9.85 20.18 2.17
CA ASP A 105 9.64 19.46 3.42
C ASP A 105 9.98 17.96 3.32
N LEU A 106 10.16 17.41 2.11
CA LEU A 106 10.35 15.98 1.88
C LEU A 106 11.71 15.46 2.37
N SER A 107 11.73 14.26 2.95
CA SER A 107 13.00 13.51 3.11
C SER A 107 13.49 13.01 1.76
N ASP A 108 14.75 12.56 1.69
CA ASP A 108 15.28 11.93 0.49
C ASP A 108 14.45 10.69 0.11
N GLU A 109 14.03 9.86 1.09
CA GLU A 109 13.18 8.68 0.81
C GLU A 109 11.80 9.06 0.27
N GLU A 110 11.21 10.13 0.80
CA GLU A 110 9.93 10.62 0.33
C GLU A 110 10.04 11.20 -1.09
N TRP A 111 11.11 11.96 -1.35
CA TRP A 111 11.42 12.49 -2.67
C TRP A 111 11.61 11.36 -3.69
N TYR A 112 12.38 10.34 -3.32
CA TYR A 112 12.59 9.15 -4.14
C TYR A 112 11.27 8.44 -4.49
N TYR A 113 10.42 8.18 -3.48
CA TYR A 113 9.13 7.54 -3.71
C TYR A 113 8.22 8.39 -4.61
N LEU A 114 8.21 9.71 -4.41
CA LEU A 114 7.47 10.65 -5.25
C LEU A 114 7.97 10.61 -6.71
N VAL A 115 9.28 10.65 -6.92
CA VAL A 115 9.91 10.58 -8.24
C VAL A 115 9.63 9.25 -8.94
N CYS A 116 9.46 8.14 -8.21
CA CYS A 116 9.04 6.87 -8.82
C CYS A 116 7.71 7.00 -9.59
N MET A 117 6.81 7.89 -9.19
CA MET A 117 5.51 8.07 -9.85
C MET A 117 5.63 8.58 -11.30
N SER A 118 6.79 9.10 -11.71
CA SER A 118 7.04 9.55 -13.08
C SER A 118 7.61 8.48 -14.01
N PHE A 119 7.90 7.28 -13.51
CA PHE A 119 8.54 6.24 -14.32
C PHE A 119 7.52 5.47 -15.16
N VAL A 120 8.00 5.07 -16.33
CA VAL A 120 7.34 4.14 -17.24
C VAL A 120 8.36 3.08 -17.65
N PHE A 121 7.89 1.86 -17.92
CA PHE A 121 8.75 0.76 -18.35
C PHE A 121 8.16 0.09 -19.58
N ASN A 122 8.93 0.00 -20.67
CA ASN A 122 8.54 -0.82 -21.81
C ASN A 122 8.65 -2.32 -21.46
N PRO A 123 8.04 -3.21 -22.26
CA PRO A 123 8.20 -4.65 -22.08
C PRO A 123 9.68 -5.06 -22.00
N GLY A 124 10.06 -5.76 -20.93
CA GLY A 124 11.45 -6.20 -20.72
C GLY A 124 12.43 -5.13 -20.22
N GLU A 125 11.99 -3.89 -19.98
CA GLU A 125 12.86 -2.84 -19.43
C GLU A 125 12.79 -2.74 -17.90
N GLY A 126 13.94 -2.46 -17.28
CA GLY A 126 14.04 -2.36 -15.84
C GLY A 126 13.60 -3.63 -15.10
N LEU A 127 13.50 -3.57 -13.78
CA LEU A 127 12.97 -4.69 -13.00
C LEU A 127 11.49 -4.96 -13.30
N PRO A 128 10.58 -3.95 -13.34
CA PRO A 128 9.17 -4.22 -13.55
C PRO A 128 8.86 -4.81 -14.93
N GLY A 129 9.42 -4.23 -16.01
CA GLY A 129 9.18 -4.72 -17.37
C GLY A 129 9.71 -6.13 -17.59
N ARG A 130 10.88 -6.47 -17.01
CA ARG A 130 11.42 -7.85 -17.05
C ARG A 130 10.57 -8.83 -16.23
N ALA A 131 10.14 -8.44 -15.03
CA ALA A 131 9.31 -9.31 -14.18
C ALA A 131 8.00 -9.69 -14.89
N LEU A 132 7.36 -8.73 -15.56
CA LEU A 132 6.15 -8.99 -16.33
C LEU A 132 6.41 -9.86 -17.56
N ALA A 133 7.40 -9.48 -18.39
CA ALA A 133 7.71 -10.17 -19.64
C ALA A 133 8.07 -11.65 -19.41
N ASN A 134 8.85 -11.92 -18.37
CA ASN A 134 9.31 -13.26 -18.03
C ASN A 134 8.35 -14.01 -17.10
N LYS A 135 7.30 -13.34 -16.60
CA LYS A 135 6.36 -13.87 -15.59
C LYS A 135 7.07 -14.42 -14.34
N GLN A 136 8.09 -13.70 -13.87
CA GLN A 136 8.98 -14.17 -12.81
C GLN A 136 9.09 -13.17 -11.67
N THR A 137 9.37 -13.69 -10.48
CA THR A 137 9.83 -12.86 -9.36
C THR A 137 11.30 -12.54 -9.57
N ILE A 138 11.67 -11.26 -9.46
CA ILE A 138 13.04 -10.77 -9.57
C ILE A 138 13.39 -10.13 -8.24
N TRP A 139 14.40 -10.66 -7.57
CA TRP A 139 14.99 -10.09 -6.36
C TRP A 139 16.31 -9.41 -6.72
N LEU A 140 16.42 -8.12 -6.42
CA LEU A 140 17.66 -7.37 -6.57
C LEU A 140 18.14 -6.94 -5.18
N CYS A 141 19.19 -7.60 -4.70
CA CYS A 141 19.98 -7.15 -3.56
C CYS A 141 21.16 -6.32 -4.08
N ASN A 142 21.65 -5.37 -3.27
CA ASN A 142 22.71 -4.42 -3.66
C ASN A 142 22.33 -3.52 -4.86
N ALA A 143 21.08 -3.05 -4.89
CA ALA A 143 20.54 -2.27 -5.98
C ALA A 143 21.31 -0.94 -6.24
N GLN A 144 22.03 -0.41 -5.24
CA GLN A 144 22.91 0.76 -5.39
C GLN A 144 24.09 0.54 -6.34
N TYR A 145 24.47 -0.72 -6.61
CA TYR A 145 25.55 -1.07 -7.55
C TYR A 145 25.04 -1.64 -8.88
N ALA A 146 23.72 -1.70 -9.08
CA ALA A 146 23.15 -2.21 -10.31
C ALA A 146 23.38 -1.25 -11.48
N ASP A 147 23.55 -1.81 -12.68
CA ASP A 147 23.58 -1.04 -13.92
C ASP A 147 22.29 -0.21 -14.05
N SER A 148 22.38 1.02 -14.53
CA SER A 148 21.23 1.93 -14.63
C SER A 148 20.15 1.43 -15.60
N LYS A 149 20.47 0.56 -16.56
CA LYS A 149 19.51 -0.16 -17.41
C LYS A 149 18.77 -1.25 -16.64
N VAL A 150 19.38 -1.78 -15.58
CA VAL A 150 18.75 -2.75 -14.69
C VAL A 150 17.87 -2.03 -13.70
N PHE A 151 18.41 -1.00 -13.04
CA PHE A 151 17.72 -0.21 -12.03
C PHE A 151 18.16 1.25 -12.09
N SER A 152 17.39 2.07 -12.81
CA SER A 152 17.65 3.51 -13.02
C SER A 152 17.44 4.38 -11.78
N ARG A 153 16.90 3.79 -10.71
CA ARG A 153 16.46 4.42 -9.46
C ARG A 153 17.34 4.00 -8.28
N SER A 154 18.63 3.75 -8.49
CA SER A 154 19.55 3.16 -7.50
C SER A 154 19.90 4.02 -6.28
N LEU A 155 19.24 5.15 -6.04
CA LEU A 155 19.62 6.10 -4.99
C LEU A 155 19.34 5.63 -3.56
N LEU A 156 18.16 5.03 -3.28
CA LEU A 156 17.75 4.77 -1.89
C LEU A 156 17.36 3.33 -1.59
N ALA A 157 16.68 2.64 -2.51
CA ALA A 157 16.39 1.23 -2.31
C ALA A 157 17.68 0.41 -2.49
N LYS A 158 18.11 -0.30 -1.45
CA LYS A 158 19.24 -1.24 -1.52
C LYS A 158 18.80 -2.66 -1.83
N THR A 159 17.56 -2.99 -1.47
CA THR A 159 16.91 -4.24 -1.86
C THR A 159 15.57 -3.95 -2.50
N VAL A 160 15.29 -4.57 -3.65
CA VAL A 160 14.05 -4.42 -4.40
C VAL A 160 13.57 -5.79 -4.86
N VAL A 161 12.26 -6.05 -4.75
CA VAL A 161 11.63 -7.23 -5.35
C VAL A 161 10.53 -6.79 -6.31
N CYS A 162 10.48 -7.40 -7.49
CA CYS A 162 9.40 -7.24 -8.45
C CYS A 162 8.75 -8.58 -8.76
N PHE A 163 7.43 -8.66 -8.81
CA PHE A 163 6.70 -9.86 -9.26
C PHE A 163 5.38 -9.53 -9.96
N PRO A 164 4.95 -10.34 -10.94
CA PRO A 164 3.64 -10.18 -11.58
C PRO A 164 2.50 -10.25 -10.57
N TYR A 165 1.55 -9.32 -10.68
CA TYR A 165 0.35 -9.28 -9.85
C TYR A 165 -0.79 -8.66 -10.66
N LEU A 166 -1.92 -9.36 -10.77
CA LEU A 166 -3.05 -8.95 -11.64
C LEU A 166 -2.56 -8.61 -13.06
N GLU A 167 -3.03 -7.50 -13.63
CA GLU A 167 -2.60 -6.97 -14.94
C GLU A 167 -1.42 -5.99 -14.80
N GLY A 168 -0.44 -6.34 -13.97
CA GLY A 168 0.69 -5.48 -13.69
C GLY A 168 1.79 -6.16 -12.87
N VAL A 169 2.59 -5.35 -12.18
CA VAL A 169 3.72 -5.78 -11.36
C VAL A 169 3.69 -5.06 -10.03
N ILE A 170 3.91 -5.80 -8.96
CA ILE A 170 4.21 -5.21 -7.66
C ILE A 170 5.72 -5.09 -7.52
N GLU A 171 6.17 -3.90 -7.11
CA GLU A 171 7.51 -3.62 -6.63
C GLU A 171 7.46 -3.32 -5.13
N LEU A 172 8.35 -3.91 -4.34
CA LEU A 172 8.63 -3.47 -2.97
C LEU A 172 10.11 -3.14 -2.85
N GLY A 173 10.43 -2.12 -2.05
CA GLY A 173 11.81 -1.73 -1.82
C GLY A 173 12.08 -1.33 -0.38
N VAL A 174 13.34 -1.50 0.03
CA VAL A 174 13.82 -1.15 1.36
C VAL A 174 15.27 -0.64 1.31
N THR A 175 15.65 0.20 2.28
CA THR A 175 16.97 0.84 2.39
C THR A 175 18.03 -0.07 3.02
N GLU A 176 17.63 -1.22 3.57
CA GLU A 176 18.50 -2.28 4.09
C GLU A 176 18.88 -3.31 3.03
N LEU A 177 19.99 -4.00 3.27
CA LEU A 177 20.39 -5.18 2.50
C LEU A 177 19.67 -6.40 3.07
N VAL A 178 18.73 -6.94 2.30
CA VAL A 178 17.97 -8.14 2.66
C VAL A 178 18.34 -9.22 1.65
N THR A 179 18.82 -10.35 2.15
CA THR A 179 19.11 -11.54 1.33
C THR A 179 17.81 -12.12 0.79
N GLU A 180 17.85 -12.67 -0.42
CA GLU A 180 16.68 -13.30 -1.01
C GLU A 180 16.18 -14.44 -0.12
N ASP A 181 14.90 -14.36 0.24
CA ASP A 181 14.21 -15.36 1.05
C ASP A 181 12.87 -15.72 0.38
N PRO A 182 12.75 -16.94 -0.17
CA PRO A 182 11.51 -17.42 -0.77
C PRO A 182 10.31 -17.38 0.19
N SER A 183 10.53 -17.58 1.49
CA SER A 183 9.45 -17.56 2.49
C SER A 183 8.88 -16.16 2.67
N LEU A 184 9.74 -15.13 2.62
CA LEU A 184 9.34 -13.74 2.65
C LEU A 184 8.51 -13.35 1.43
N ILE A 185 8.91 -13.81 0.23
CA ILE A 185 8.16 -13.60 -1.02
C ILE A 185 6.77 -14.24 -0.93
N GLN A 186 6.69 -15.48 -0.43
CA GLN A 186 5.42 -16.17 -0.23
C GLN A 186 4.52 -15.42 0.76
N HIS A 187 5.10 -14.93 1.86
CA HIS A 187 4.39 -14.13 2.85
C HIS A 187 3.80 -12.85 2.24
N ILE A 188 4.61 -12.06 1.51
CA ILE A 188 4.16 -10.85 0.82
C ILE A 188 2.98 -11.16 -0.12
N LYS A 189 3.10 -12.20 -0.94
CA LYS A 189 2.04 -12.62 -1.87
C LYS A 189 0.77 -13.04 -1.14
N ALA A 190 0.87 -13.75 -0.03
CA ALA A 190 -0.28 -14.13 0.79
C ALA A 190 -0.97 -12.90 1.41
N SER A 191 -0.20 -11.95 1.96
CA SER A 191 -0.71 -10.71 2.55
C SER A 191 -1.52 -9.86 1.58
N LEU A 192 -1.14 -9.84 0.28
CA LEU A 192 -1.89 -9.15 -0.77
C LEU A 192 -3.25 -9.81 -1.07
N LEU A 193 -3.32 -11.14 -0.95
CA LEU A 193 -4.51 -11.92 -1.27
C LEU A 193 -5.56 -11.91 -0.16
N ASP A 194 -5.15 -11.79 1.12
CA ASP A 194 -6.07 -11.92 2.25
C ASP A 194 -7.16 -10.82 2.31
N PHE A 195 -6.94 -9.65 1.69
CA PHE A 195 -7.95 -8.59 1.56
C PHE A 195 -8.96 -8.81 0.41
N SER A 196 -8.79 -9.89 -0.37
CA SER A 196 -9.72 -10.27 -1.45
C SER A 196 -10.84 -11.20 -0.98
N LYS A 197 -10.73 -11.78 0.22
CA LYS A 197 -11.80 -12.57 0.82
C LYS A 197 -12.89 -11.61 1.32
N PRO A 198 -14.13 -11.67 0.80
CA PRO A 198 -15.23 -11.03 1.49
C PRO A 198 -15.30 -11.64 2.89
N VAL A 199 -15.40 -10.82 3.92
CA VAL A 199 -15.67 -11.28 5.29
C VAL A 199 -16.90 -12.17 5.19
N CYS A 200 -16.71 -13.49 5.29
CA CYS A 200 -17.81 -14.44 5.27
C CYS A 200 -18.71 -14.08 6.45
N SER A 201 -19.94 -13.73 6.10
CA SER A 201 -21.08 -13.56 6.99
C SER A 201 -21.00 -14.52 8.18
N GLU A 202 -20.74 -13.99 9.37
CA GLU A 202 -21.16 -14.65 10.60
C GLU A 202 -22.69 -14.64 10.58
N LYS A 203 -23.27 -15.65 9.95
CA LYS A 203 -24.69 -15.95 10.07
C LYS A 203 -24.93 -16.42 11.50
N SER A 204 -25.77 -15.65 12.19
CA SER A 204 -26.78 -16.09 13.14
C SER A 204 -26.56 -17.47 13.77
N SER A 205 -26.09 -17.48 15.02
CA SER A 205 -26.66 -18.41 15.98
C SER A 205 -28.00 -17.82 16.44
N SER A 206 -29.07 -18.33 15.86
CA SER A 206 -30.43 -18.18 16.36
C SER A 206 -30.52 -18.72 17.79
N SER A 207 -30.76 -17.87 18.78
CA SER A 207 -31.37 -18.29 20.04
C SER A 207 -32.78 -17.72 20.09
N ALA A 208 -33.75 -18.54 19.70
CA ALA A 208 -35.15 -18.29 19.97
C ALA A 208 -35.64 -19.32 20.99
N HIS A 209 -35.79 -18.92 22.25
CA HIS A 209 -37.03 -19.19 22.96
C HIS A 209 -37.24 -18.24 24.15
N ASN A 210 -38.41 -17.60 24.13
CA ASN A 210 -39.01 -16.75 25.15
C ASN A 210 -39.68 -17.59 26.24
N GLY A 211 -39.98 -16.95 27.38
CA GLY A 211 -40.88 -17.44 28.44
C GLY A 211 -40.28 -17.11 29.80
N ASP A 212 -40.32 -15.87 30.28
CA ASP A 212 -41.47 -15.15 30.87
C ASP A 212 -41.78 -15.57 32.32
N ASP A 213 -41.88 -14.54 33.15
CA ASP A 213 -42.32 -14.41 34.55
C ASP A 213 -42.29 -15.62 35.50
N ASP A 214 -41.61 -15.45 36.64
CA ASP A 214 -42.35 -15.58 37.90
C ASP A 214 -41.81 -14.72 39.06
N LYS A 215 -42.74 -14.02 39.69
CA LYS A 215 -42.57 -13.13 40.85
C LYS A 215 -42.18 -13.93 42.08
N ARG A 216 -41.19 -13.45 42.85
CA ARG A 216 -41.05 -13.80 44.27
C ARG A 216 -41.81 -12.80 45.15
N PRO A 217 -42.59 -13.27 46.13
CA PRO A 217 -42.78 -12.53 47.36
C PRO A 217 -42.23 -13.28 48.59
N ASN A 218 -41.62 -12.46 49.46
CA ASN A 218 -41.54 -12.50 50.92
C ASN A 218 -41.04 -13.73 51.71
N VAL A 219 -39.97 -13.45 52.46
CA VAL A 219 -39.82 -13.54 53.93
C VAL A 219 -40.27 -14.85 54.60
N TYR A 220 -39.32 -15.56 55.22
CA TYR A 220 -39.33 -15.86 56.66
C TYR A 220 -37.89 -16.13 57.15
N GLN A 221 -37.49 -15.38 58.18
CA GLN A 221 -36.44 -15.75 59.13
C GLN A 221 -36.98 -16.85 60.05
N ASP A 222 -36.22 -17.91 60.32
CA ASP A 222 -35.45 -18.07 61.57
C ASP A 222 -34.85 -19.49 61.69
N GLN A 223 -33.66 -19.52 62.29
CA GLN A 223 -32.83 -20.66 62.69
C GLN A 223 -33.36 -21.37 63.97
N PRO A 224 -32.74 -22.47 64.47
CA PRO A 224 -31.53 -23.16 64.02
C PRO A 224 -31.72 -24.63 63.60
#